data_AF-A0AAW0NKE9-F1
#
_entry.id   AF-A0AAW0NKE9-F1
#
_cell.length_a   1.000
_cell.length_b   1.000
_cell.length_c   1.000
_cell.angle_alpha   90.00
_cell.angle_beta   90.00
_cell.angle_gamma   90.00
#
_symmetry.space_group_name_H-M   'P 1'
#
loop_
_entity.id
_entity.type
_entity.pdbx_description
1 polymer ?
#
loop_
_entity_poly.entity_id
_entity_poly.type
_entity_poly.pdbx_seq_one_letter_code
_entity_poly.pdbx_strand_id
1 'polypeptide(L)'
;MSKRVQKKRVTVEKARKVIEEDNDHHGLRLLKKGAVPVLFAWNGYTQPKSRLSVWERRPPPLQTDSPPADVIDNMDRDYCVTATTGAMASELLDDVETLQRRIRELEAQTEKLHLQSRFGLQRIAGSDHQIHFFTRFASYRHFQYFWRLIEPAVTTKMVRITSVRSNPGASSDTTVHHTHTKLPPIDEFLLFLMYLSVGLYPQDLAERFGIHRTTVSRIIATWTNFLYELLGKKHMWLPQEVVQAHLPPEFAAFPDTQVVLDCTEIYCQTPSDLLLQSEVYSTYKTHSTLKAMIGIAPHGAITFISALYACSTSDREIFKQSGIATLLKPDMAIMVDKGFLVDNLAPCKVYRPAFLSKNSQMSFCKGCASASQREQAV
;
A
#
# COMPACT_ATOMS: atom_id res chain seq x y z
N MET A 1 19.71 -21.49 49.84
CA MET A 1 20.81 -20.55 49.49
C MET A 1 20.78 -20.28 48.00
N SER A 2 20.61 -19.02 47.55
CA SER A 2 21.15 -18.54 46.26
C SER A 2 21.20 -17.01 46.27
N LYS A 3 22.13 -16.39 45.54
CA LYS A 3 22.61 -15.03 45.81
C LYS A 3 21.83 -13.94 45.06
N ARG A 4 21.46 -12.86 45.77
CA ARG A 4 21.07 -11.57 45.18
C ARG A 4 22.24 -10.98 44.39
N VAL A 5 21.99 -10.53 43.17
CA VAL A 5 22.93 -9.69 42.39
C VAL A 5 22.35 -8.28 42.29
N GLN A 6 22.98 -7.32 42.98
CA GLN A 6 22.62 -5.90 42.89
C GLN A 6 23.22 -5.30 41.62
N LYS A 7 22.38 -4.72 40.75
CA LYS A 7 22.84 -3.84 39.66
C LYS A 7 23.38 -2.54 40.28
N LYS A 8 24.70 -2.31 40.19
CA LYS A 8 25.28 -1.01 40.52
C LYS A 8 24.83 0.04 39.49
N ARG A 9 24.19 1.12 39.96
CA ARG A 9 24.16 2.39 39.22
C ARG A 9 25.60 2.92 39.11
N VAL A 10 26.01 3.33 37.93
CA VAL A 10 27.20 4.16 37.74
C VAL A 10 26.72 5.55 37.35
N THR A 11 26.95 6.50 38.25
CA THR A 11 26.75 7.92 38.00
C THR A 11 27.88 8.41 37.09
N VAL A 12 27.55 9.13 36.02
CA VAL A 12 28.55 9.85 35.20
C VAL A 12 28.37 11.34 35.47
N GLU A 13 29.36 11.94 36.12
CA GLU A 13 29.38 13.37 36.43
C GLU A 13 29.66 14.23 35.17
N LYS A 14 29.22 15.49 35.24
CA LYS A 14 29.48 16.51 34.24
C LYS A 14 30.98 16.82 34.15
N ALA A 15 31.57 16.64 32.98
CA ALA A 15 32.76 17.38 32.55
C ALA A 15 32.36 18.40 31.47
N ARG A 16 32.44 19.69 31.80
CA ARG A 16 32.02 20.82 30.96
C ARG A 16 33.27 21.50 30.38
N LYS A 17 33.47 21.44 29.06
CA LYS A 17 34.36 22.37 28.36
C LYS A 17 33.73 22.83 27.04
N VAL A 18 34.05 24.06 26.70
CA VAL A 18 33.23 24.92 25.84
C VAL A 18 33.72 24.86 24.40
N ILE A 19 32.77 24.81 23.47
CA ILE A 19 32.93 25.11 22.04
C ILE A 19 31.60 25.75 21.58
N GLU A 20 31.71 26.92 20.98
CA GLU A 20 30.72 27.71 20.26
C GLU A 20 30.69 27.28 18.78
N GLU A 21 29.59 27.26 18.02
CA GLU A 21 28.16 27.53 18.32
C GLU A 21 27.32 26.45 17.55
N ASP A 22 25.99 26.43 17.38
CA ASP A 22 24.87 27.37 17.58
C ASP A 22 23.87 26.86 18.64
N ASN A 23 23.03 27.73 19.19
CA ASN A 23 21.93 27.36 20.10
C ASN A 23 20.56 27.39 19.40
N ASP A 24 19.80 26.30 19.56
CA ASP A 24 18.34 26.28 19.33
C ASP A 24 17.64 25.79 20.61
N HIS A 25 16.39 26.20 20.82
CA HIS A 25 15.80 26.47 22.14
C HIS A 25 15.48 25.25 23.06
N HIS A 26 15.93 24.03 22.72
CA HIS A 26 15.66 22.82 23.52
C HIS A 26 16.89 21.98 23.91
N GLY A 27 18.08 22.58 24.01
CA GLY A 27 19.19 22.06 24.83
C GLY A 27 19.80 20.70 24.44
N LEU A 28 19.36 20.11 23.34
CA LEU A 28 19.84 18.83 22.81
C LEU A 28 20.63 19.10 21.53
N ARG A 29 21.93 18.76 21.54
CA ARG A 29 22.83 18.93 20.40
C ARG A 29 22.51 17.88 19.32
N LEU A 30 22.05 18.30 18.14
CA LEU A 30 21.97 17.42 16.98
C LEU A 30 23.37 17.08 16.46
N LEU A 31 23.58 15.82 16.12
CA LEU A 31 24.75 15.38 15.35
C LEU A 31 24.53 15.70 13.87
N LYS A 32 25.60 16.13 13.17
CA LYS A 32 25.55 16.36 11.72
C LYS A 32 25.20 15.06 10.98
N LYS A 33 24.37 15.17 9.93
CA LYS A 33 23.95 14.01 9.11
C LYS A 33 25.17 13.31 8.53
N GLY A 34 25.37 12.03 8.88
CA GLY A 34 26.55 11.25 8.51
C GLY A 34 27.64 11.14 9.59
N ALA A 35 27.45 11.75 10.77
CA ALA A 35 28.37 11.58 11.90
C ALA A 35 28.36 10.13 12.43
N VAL A 36 29.49 9.43 12.30
CA VAL A 36 29.73 8.12 12.91
C VAL A 36 30.52 8.32 14.21
N PRO A 37 30.14 7.70 15.35
CA PRO A 37 30.96 7.76 16.56
C PRO A 37 32.27 6.99 16.37
N VAL A 38 33.42 7.68 16.48
CA VAL A 38 34.76 7.10 16.24
C VAL A 38 35.60 6.96 17.51
N LEU A 39 35.10 7.45 18.64
CA LEU A 39 35.81 7.48 19.93
C LEU A 39 35.12 6.55 20.93
N PHE A 40 35.77 5.44 21.28
CA PHE A 40 35.28 4.49 22.27
C PHE A 40 36.42 4.05 23.21
N ALA A 41 36.12 3.82 24.49
CA ALA A 41 37.14 3.43 25.47
C ALA A 41 37.90 2.11 25.14
N TRP A 42 37.38 1.29 24.22
CA TRP A 42 37.95 0.01 23.81
C TRP A 42 38.76 0.07 22.50
N ASN A 43 38.81 1.21 21.79
CA ASN A 43 39.53 1.32 20.50
C ASN A 43 40.93 1.95 20.60
N GLY A 44 41.45 2.17 21.81
CA GLY A 44 42.85 2.59 22.04
C GLY A 44 43.21 3.98 21.53
N TYR A 45 42.22 4.82 21.17
CA TYR A 45 42.46 6.12 20.55
C TYR A 45 43.21 7.08 21.49
N THR A 46 44.42 7.46 21.10
CA THR A 46 45.16 8.55 21.74
C THR A 46 44.78 9.87 21.08
N GLN A 47 44.26 10.82 21.86
CA GLN A 47 44.03 12.17 21.34
C GLN A 47 45.35 12.80 20.89
N PRO A 48 45.44 13.38 19.68
CA PRO A 48 46.59 14.17 19.28
C PRO A 48 46.81 15.28 20.32
N LYS A 49 48.04 15.42 20.82
CA LYS A 49 48.40 16.57 21.67
C LYS A 49 48.03 17.85 20.92
N SER A 50 47.36 18.78 21.61
CA SER A 50 47.05 20.10 21.05
C SER A 50 48.30 20.68 20.41
N ARG A 51 48.23 21.03 19.12
CA ARG A 51 49.35 21.72 18.46
C ARG A 51 49.51 23.06 19.15
N LEU A 52 50.65 23.27 19.80
CA LEU A 52 51.08 24.58 20.29
C LEU A 52 50.90 25.61 19.16
N SER A 53 50.37 26.77 19.52
CA SER A 53 50.17 27.88 18.60
C SER A 53 51.49 28.28 17.94
N VAL A 54 51.42 29.01 16.83
CA VAL A 54 52.62 29.49 16.12
C VAL A 54 53.47 30.39 17.04
N TRP A 55 52.83 31.12 17.95
CA TRP A 55 53.47 32.00 18.93
C TRP A 55 54.27 31.27 20.00
N GLU A 56 53.80 30.11 20.46
CA GLU A 56 54.49 29.26 21.46
C GLU A 56 55.69 28.49 20.89
N ARG A 57 55.97 28.61 19.58
CA ARG A 57 57.10 27.97 18.90
C ARG A 57 58.23 28.92 18.50
N ARG A 58 58.17 30.20 18.87
CA ARG A 58 59.31 31.11 18.75
C ARG A 58 60.24 30.95 19.97
N PRO A 59 61.56 30.74 19.78
CA PRO A 59 62.51 31.00 20.85
C PRO A 59 62.49 32.50 21.21
N PRO A 60 62.82 32.88 22.46
CA PRO A 60 62.98 34.29 22.83
C PRO A 60 64.02 34.97 21.92
N PRO A 61 63.82 36.24 21.52
CA PRO A 61 64.86 36.96 20.79
C PRO A 61 66.09 37.12 21.68
N LEU A 62 67.26 36.75 21.15
CA LEU A 62 68.54 37.12 21.74
C LEU A 62 68.66 38.65 21.73
N GLN A 63 69.07 39.23 22.86
CA GLN A 63 69.42 40.65 22.92
C GLN A 63 70.51 40.93 21.89
N THR A 64 70.15 41.74 20.90
CA THR A 64 71.08 42.35 19.94
C THR A 64 70.62 43.78 19.77
N ASP A 65 71.54 44.72 20.00
CA ASP A 65 71.23 46.15 20.07
C ASP A 65 70.71 46.70 18.74
N SER A 66 69.80 47.66 18.83
CA SER A 66 69.18 48.29 17.67
C SER A 66 70.15 49.20 16.90
N PRO A 67 70.17 49.11 15.56
CA PRO A 67 70.36 50.26 14.68
C PRO A 67 69.01 50.72 14.07
N PRO A 68 68.92 51.93 13.50
CA PRO A 68 67.65 52.64 13.31
C PRO A 68 66.83 52.18 12.10
N ALA A 69 65.60 52.72 12.04
CA ALA A 69 64.53 52.34 11.12
C ALA A 69 64.71 52.80 9.66
N ASP A 70 63.69 52.48 8.87
CA ASP A 70 63.37 52.95 7.51
C ASP A 70 64.11 52.28 6.34
N VAL A 71 63.46 51.26 5.74
CA VAL A 71 62.71 51.43 4.48
C VAL A 71 61.49 50.50 4.49
N ILE A 72 60.30 51.02 4.18
CA ILE A 72 59.13 50.18 3.86
C ILE A 72 59.25 49.78 2.40
N ASP A 73 59.52 48.50 2.13
CA ASP A 73 59.37 47.94 0.78
C ASP A 73 58.07 47.13 0.71
N ASN A 74 57.05 47.72 0.09
CA ASN A 74 55.82 47.02 -0.27
C ASN A 74 56.11 46.09 -1.46
N MET A 75 56.73 44.94 -1.19
CA MET A 75 56.64 43.80 -2.11
C MET A 75 55.22 43.24 -2.06
N ASP A 76 54.34 43.85 -2.86
CA ASP A 76 53.12 43.19 -3.33
C ASP A 76 53.55 41.83 -3.91
N ARG A 77 53.16 40.75 -3.23
CA ARG A 77 53.37 39.40 -3.73
C ARG A 77 52.33 39.11 -4.79
N ASP A 78 52.56 39.66 -5.97
CA ASP A 78 52.00 39.14 -7.20
C ASP A 78 52.40 37.66 -7.30
N TYR A 79 51.47 36.79 -6.93
CA TYR A 79 51.54 35.38 -7.24
C TYR A 79 51.38 35.24 -8.75
N CYS A 80 52.50 35.39 -9.47
CA CYS A 80 52.54 35.19 -10.91
C CYS A 80 51.92 33.83 -11.25
N VAL A 81 50.72 33.87 -11.83
CA VAL A 81 50.13 32.72 -12.52
C VAL A 81 51.06 32.42 -13.68
N THR A 82 51.95 31.45 -13.51
CA THR A 82 52.79 30.99 -14.60
C THR A 82 51.87 30.37 -15.66
N ALA A 83 52.24 30.48 -16.94
CA ALA A 83 51.42 29.90 -18.02
C ALA A 83 51.11 28.42 -17.77
N THR A 84 52.03 27.70 -17.11
CA THR A 84 51.85 26.32 -16.63
C THR A 84 50.79 26.15 -15.55
N THR A 85 50.74 27.01 -14.51
CA THR A 85 49.69 26.91 -13.48
C THR A 85 48.34 27.42 -13.96
N GLY A 86 48.31 28.42 -14.85
CA GLY A 86 47.10 28.86 -15.54
C GLY A 86 46.51 27.77 -16.45
N ALA A 87 47.36 27.09 -17.23
CA ALA A 87 46.94 25.97 -18.07
C ALA A 87 46.39 24.80 -17.22
N MET A 88 47.11 24.39 -16.16
CA MET A 88 46.63 23.36 -15.24
C MET A 88 45.32 23.74 -14.55
N ALA A 89 45.13 25.01 -14.17
CA ALA A 89 43.87 25.47 -13.59
C ALA A 89 42.71 25.43 -14.60
N SER A 90 42.97 25.72 -15.88
CA SER A 90 41.97 25.58 -16.95
C SER A 90 41.61 24.12 -17.23
N GLU A 91 42.62 23.23 -17.26
CA GLU A 91 42.42 21.79 -17.44
C GLU A 91 41.61 21.17 -16.27
N LEU A 92 41.91 21.58 -15.03
CA LEU A 92 41.09 21.21 -13.86
C LEU A 92 39.66 21.76 -13.89
N LEU A 93 39.41 22.92 -14.51
CA LEU A 93 38.06 23.46 -14.66
C LEU A 93 37.25 22.64 -15.69
N ASP A 94 37.86 22.29 -16.82
CA ASP A 94 37.26 21.38 -17.81
C ASP A 94 36.98 19.98 -17.23
N ASP A 95 37.89 19.44 -16.42
CA ASP A 95 37.69 18.19 -15.68
C ASP A 95 36.51 18.28 -14.69
N VAL A 96 36.39 19.39 -13.96
CA VAL A 96 35.25 19.61 -13.04
C VAL A 96 33.93 19.72 -13.81
N GLU A 97 33.90 20.44 -14.94
CA GLU A 97 32.68 20.56 -15.75
C GLU A 97 32.28 19.22 -16.39
N THR A 98 33.24 18.46 -16.92
CA THR A 98 32.97 17.15 -17.52
C THR A 98 32.53 16.13 -16.48
N LEU A 99 33.12 16.12 -15.27
CA LEU A 99 32.65 15.29 -14.14
C LEU A 99 31.24 15.68 -13.69
N GLN A 100 30.93 16.98 -13.56
CA GLN A 100 29.57 17.44 -13.23
C GLN A 100 28.55 17.03 -14.29
N ARG A 101 28.91 17.14 -15.58
CA ARG A 101 28.08 16.65 -16.69
C ARG A 101 27.84 15.15 -16.60
N ARG A 102 28.86 14.36 -16.25
CA ARG A 102 28.74 12.91 -16.09
C ARG A 102 27.91 12.50 -14.87
N ILE A 103 27.99 13.25 -13.76
CA ILE A 103 27.12 13.06 -12.59
C ILE A 103 25.65 13.26 -13.00
N ARG A 104 25.31 14.39 -13.64
CA ARG A 104 23.94 14.66 -14.13
C ARG A 104 23.42 13.57 -15.08
N GLU A 105 24.27 13.07 -15.97
CA GLU A 105 23.92 11.99 -16.89
C GLU A 105 23.67 10.66 -16.15
N LEU A 106 24.53 10.29 -15.20
CA LEU A 106 24.38 9.09 -14.38
C LEU A 106 23.18 9.16 -13.45
N GLU A 107 22.86 10.33 -12.90
CA GLU A 107 21.65 10.57 -12.11
C GLU A 107 20.40 10.35 -12.96
N ALA A 108 20.33 10.94 -14.17
CA ALA A 108 19.21 10.73 -15.10
C ALA A 108 19.09 9.28 -15.59
N GLN A 109 20.21 8.59 -15.83
CA GLN A 109 20.22 7.16 -16.14
C GLN A 109 19.73 6.32 -14.95
N THR A 110 20.14 6.66 -13.73
CA THR A 110 19.71 5.99 -12.50
C THR A 110 18.23 6.18 -12.26
N GLU A 111 17.70 7.40 -12.42
CA GLU A 111 16.26 7.70 -12.30
C GLU A 111 15.44 6.94 -13.35
N LYS A 112 15.88 6.92 -14.62
CA LYS A 112 15.25 6.14 -15.69
C LYS A 112 15.25 4.64 -15.39
N LEU A 113 16.38 4.08 -14.93
CA LEU A 113 16.48 2.68 -14.52
C LEU A 113 15.61 2.39 -13.28
N HIS A 114 15.49 3.33 -12.35
CA HIS A 114 14.67 3.20 -11.15
C HIS A 114 13.17 3.18 -11.48
N LEU A 115 12.73 4.03 -12.41
CA LEU A 115 11.37 4.05 -12.96
C LEU A 115 11.04 2.76 -13.75
N GLN A 116 12.03 2.20 -14.46
CA GLN A 116 11.87 0.92 -15.16
C GLN A 116 11.91 -0.29 -14.21
N SER A 117 12.66 -0.20 -13.11
CA SER A 117 12.85 -1.24 -12.11
C SER A 117 11.64 -1.37 -11.17
N ARG A 118 11.06 -0.25 -10.73
CA ARG A 118 9.91 -0.27 -9.81
C ARG A 118 8.62 -0.67 -10.51
N PHE A 119 7.94 -1.68 -9.98
CA PHE A 119 6.56 -1.98 -10.38
C PHE A 119 5.61 -1.00 -9.68
N GLY A 120 4.75 -0.34 -10.46
CA GLY A 120 3.77 0.65 -10.01
C GLY A 120 2.88 1.09 -11.17
N LEU A 121 1.89 1.93 -10.93
CA LEU A 121 0.87 2.29 -11.92
C LEU A 121 1.47 2.93 -13.18
N GLN A 122 2.50 3.77 -13.03
CA GLN A 122 3.18 4.43 -14.16
C GLN A 122 3.71 3.42 -15.20
N ARG A 123 4.13 2.22 -14.76
CA ARG A 123 4.64 1.15 -15.64
C ARG A 123 3.56 0.57 -16.56
N ILE A 124 2.30 0.55 -16.12
CA ILE A 124 1.18 -0.08 -16.83
C ILE A 124 0.19 0.94 -17.42
N ALA A 125 0.29 2.22 -17.03
CA ALA A 125 -0.61 3.31 -17.43
C ALA A 125 -0.73 3.52 -18.95
N GLY A 126 0.30 3.18 -19.72
CA GLY A 126 0.29 3.28 -21.18
C GLY A 126 -0.43 2.13 -21.92
N SER A 127 -1.00 1.16 -21.22
CA SER A 127 -1.67 0.01 -21.85
C SER A 127 -2.96 -0.36 -21.14
N ASP A 128 -4.10 -0.04 -21.78
CA ASP A 128 -5.43 -0.41 -21.29
C ASP A 128 -5.60 -1.93 -21.12
N HIS A 129 -4.94 -2.73 -21.97
CA HIS A 129 -4.88 -4.19 -21.81
C HIS A 129 -4.19 -4.60 -20.49
N GLN A 130 -3.07 -3.97 -20.13
CA GLN A 130 -2.40 -4.26 -18.85
C GLN A 130 -3.22 -3.77 -17.66
N ILE A 131 -3.84 -2.59 -17.75
CA ILE A 131 -4.77 -2.09 -16.73
C ILE A 131 -5.92 -3.09 -16.54
N HIS A 132 -6.59 -3.52 -17.60
CA HIS A 132 -7.68 -4.49 -17.51
C HIS A 132 -7.22 -5.83 -16.92
N PHE A 133 -6.06 -6.35 -17.36
CA PHE A 133 -5.50 -7.59 -16.82
C PHE A 133 -5.27 -7.51 -15.31
N PHE A 134 -4.60 -6.45 -14.82
CA PHE A 134 -4.19 -6.30 -13.42
C PHE A 134 -5.27 -5.73 -12.50
N THR A 135 -6.30 -5.04 -13.03
CA THR A 135 -7.24 -4.26 -12.21
C THR A 135 -8.72 -4.47 -12.55
N ARG A 136 -9.03 -5.18 -13.64
CA ARG A 136 -10.37 -5.37 -14.23
C ARG A 136 -11.12 -4.12 -14.69
N PHE A 137 -10.62 -2.91 -14.42
CA PHE A 137 -11.12 -1.70 -15.07
C PHE A 137 -10.93 -1.77 -16.60
N ALA A 138 -11.90 -1.28 -17.37
CA ALA A 138 -11.88 -1.36 -18.83
C ALA A 138 -10.73 -0.56 -19.50
N SER A 139 -10.23 0.48 -18.83
CA SER A 139 -9.08 1.28 -19.31
C SER A 139 -8.43 2.07 -18.17
N TYR A 140 -7.24 2.62 -18.42
CA TYR A 140 -6.55 3.54 -17.50
C TYR A 140 -7.43 4.72 -17.08
N ARG A 141 -8.24 5.23 -18.02
CA ARG A 141 -9.20 6.32 -17.76
C ARG A 141 -10.27 5.94 -16.75
N HIS A 142 -10.82 4.71 -16.81
CA HIS A 142 -11.80 4.23 -15.83
C HIS A 142 -11.17 4.04 -14.45
N PHE A 143 -9.96 3.45 -14.39
CA PHE A 143 -9.19 3.35 -13.15
C PHE A 143 -8.95 4.75 -12.53
N GLN A 144 -8.51 5.72 -13.32
CA GLN A 144 -8.27 7.10 -12.88
C GLN A 144 -9.54 7.80 -12.37
N TYR A 145 -10.69 7.58 -13.00
CA TYR A 145 -11.96 8.14 -12.49
C TYR A 145 -12.34 7.55 -11.14
N PHE A 146 -12.21 6.23 -10.96
CA PHE A 146 -12.48 5.59 -9.67
C PHE A 146 -11.47 6.06 -8.59
N TRP A 147 -10.19 6.16 -8.94
CA TRP A 147 -9.17 6.69 -8.04
C TRP A 147 -9.52 8.08 -7.51
N ARG A 148 -9.86 9.03 -8.40
CA ARG A 148 -10.22 10.41 -8.01
C ARG A 148 -11.46 10.48 -7.13
N LEU A 149 -12.39 9.53 -7.26
CA LEU A 149 -13.58 9.44 -6.41
C LEU A 149 -13.23 9.03 -4.97
N ILE A 150 -12.24 8.15 -4.79
CA ILE A 150 -11.88 7.58 -3.48
C ILE A 150 -10.70 8.30 -2.80
N GLU A 151 -9.79 8.90 -3.56
CA GLU A 151 -8.55 9.54 -3.09
C GLU A 151 -8.75 10.53 -1.92
N PRO A 152 -9.77 11.43 -1.92
CA PRO A 152 -10.03 12.30 -0.78
C PRO A 152 -10.36 11.52 0.50
N ALA A 153 -11.08 10.40 0.37
CA ALA A 153 -11.41 9.52 1.50
C ALA A 153 -10.21 8.65 1.93
N VAL A 154 -9.34 8.24 1.00
CA VAL A 154 -8.08 7.53 1.31
C VAL A 154 -7.19 8.40 2.21
N THR A 155 -7.06 9.69 1.91
CA THR A 155 -6.23 10.61 2.70
C THR A 155 -6.85 10.96 4.05
N THR A 156 -8.18 11.04 4.16
CA THR A 156 -8.87 11.54 5.37
C THR A 156 -9.48 10.47 6.29
N LYS A 157 -9.77 9.26 5.80
CA LYS A 157 -10.55 8.24 6.52
C LYS A 157 -9.89 6.87 6.60
N MET A 158 -8.80 6.62 5.89
CA MET A 158 -8.14 5.30 5.85
C MET A 158 -7.34 5.02 7.14
N VAL A 159 -7.88 4.18 8.02
CA VAL A 159 -7.18 3.70 9.22
C VAL A 159 -6.23 2.56 8.86
N ARG A 160 -4.92 2.81 8.86
CA ARG A 160 -3.90 1.80 8.51
C ARG A 160 -3.68 0.77 9.62
N ILE A 161 -3.69 -0.51 9.26
CA ILE A 161 -3.35 -1.60 10.19
C ILE A 161 -1.84 -1.58 10.48
N THR A 162 -1.48 -1.22 11.71
CA THR A 162 -0.09 -1.20 12.19
C THR A 162 0.22 -2.44 13.03
N SER A 163 1.50 -2.80 13.17
CA SER A 163 1.93 -3.96 13.95
C SER A 163 2.19 -3.67 15.43
N VAL A 164 1.55 -2.65 15.99
CA VAL A 164 1.72 -2.31 17.42
C VAL A 164 0.95 -3.35 18.23
N ARG A 165 1.69 -4.22 18.96
CA ARG A 165 1.10 -4.99 20.05
C ARG A 165 0.60 -3.99 21.10
N SER A 166 -0.71 -3.93 21.30
CA SER A 166 -1.34 -3.09 22.32
C SER A 166 -0.82 -3.49 23.70
N ASN A 167 0.12 -2.72 24.24
CA ASN A 167 0.55 -2.85 25.63
C ASN A 167 -0.49 -2.07 26.46
N PRO A 168 -1.32 -2.70 27.32
CA PRO A 168 -2.56 -2.08 27.83
C PRO A 168 -2.42 -0.91 28.83
N GLY A 169 -1.24 -0.27 28.90
CA GLY A 169 -0.90 0.75 29.91
C GLY A 169 -0.23 2.01 29.37
N ALA A 170 -0.20 2.23 28.06
CA ALA A 170 0.23 3.51 27.48
C ALA A 170 -0.99 4.40 27.22
N SER A 171 -1.03 5.57 27.86
CA SER A 171 -2.09 6.58 27.73
C SER A 171 -2.31 7.01 26.28
N SER A 172 -3.58 7.11 25.89
CA SER A 172 -4.02 7.34 24.52
C SER A 172 -3.92 8.82 24.08
N ASP A 173 -2.71 9.27 23.75
CA ASP A 173 -2.57 10.39 22.83
C ASP A 173 -2.84 9.88 21.40
N THR A 174 -4.04 10.18 20.89
CA THR A 174 -4.46 9.80 19.53
C THR A 174 -3.88 10.76 18.50
N THR A 175 -2.55 10.84 18.46
CA THR A 175 -1.84 11.47 17.36
C THR A 175 -1.91 10.55 16.15
N VAL A 176 -2.63 10.97 15.11
CA VAL A 176 -2.69 10.26 13.83
C VAL A 176 -1.34 10.40 13.15
N HIS A 177 -0.40 9.54 13.55
CA HIS A 177 0.90 9.45 12.90
C HIS A 177 0.69 8.93 11.48
N HIS A 178 0.75 9.85 10.51
CA HIS A 178 0.93 9.53 9.09
C HIS A 178 2.28 8.82 8.92
N THR A 179 2.28 7.51 9.14
CA THR A 179 3.42 6.66 8.87
C THR A 179 3.74 6.75 7.38
N HIS A 180 4.92 7.26 7.04
CA HIS A 180 5.39 7.33 5.66
C HIS A 180 5.39 5.91 5.06
N THR A 181 4.47 5.66 4.13
CA THR A 181 4.40 4.40 3.39
C THR A 181 5.54 4.34 2.37
N LYS A 182 6.07 3.14 2.12
CA LYS A 182 7.10 2.94 1.08
C LYS A 182 6.55 3.09 -0.35
N LEU A 183 5.23 3.01 -0.50
CA LEU A 183 4.50 3.13 -1.77
C LEU A 183 3.51 4.31 -1.66
N PRO A 184 3.25 5.05 -2.74
CA PRO A 184 2.15 6.00 -2.77
C PRO A 184 0.81 5.24 -2.71
N PRO A 185 -0.27 5.83 -2.14
CA PRO A 185 -1.55 5.14 -1.95
C PRO A 185 -2.15 4.55 -3.24
N ILE A 186 -1.89 5.16 -4.40
CA ILE A 186 -2.36 4.67 -5.70
C ILE A 186 -1.69 3.35 -6.13
N ASP A 187 -0.43 3.14 -5.74
CA ASP A 187 0.29 1.88 -5.97
C ASP A 187 -0.08 0.83 -4.91
N GLU A 188 -0.38 1.25 -3.68
CA GLU A 188 -0.99 0.35 -2.68
C GLU A 188 -2.36 -0.18 -3.15
N PHE A 189 -3.17 0.68 -3.79
CA PHE A 189 -4.44 0.29 -4.41
C PHE A 189 -4.26 -0.63 -5.63
N LEU A 190 -3.28 -0.34 -6.50
CA LEU A 190 -2.93 -1.24 -7.61
C LEU A 190 -2.51 -2.63 -7.09
N LEU A 191 -1.67 -2.70 -6.06
CA LEU A 191 -1.26 -3.95 -5.42
C LEU A 191 -2.49 -4.74 -4.91
N PHE A 192 -3.42 -4.07 -4.24
CA PHE A 192 -4.66 -4.67 -3.77
C PHE A 192 -5.53 -5.20 -4.91
N LEU A 193 -5.67 -4.43 -6.00
CA LEU A 193 -6.42 -4.87 -7.18
C LEU A 193 -5.74 -6.03 -7.91
N MET A 194 -4.41 -6.08 -7.95
CA MET A 194 -3.66 -7.22 -8.52
C MET A 194 -3.87 -8.50 -7.71
N TYR A 195 -3.92 -8.37 -6.38
CA TYR A 195 -4.27 -9.48 -5.48
C TYR A 195 -5.66 -10.05 -5.82
N LEU A 196 -6.69 -9.19 -5.92
CA LEU A 196 -8.06 -9.63 -6.25
C LEU A 196 -8.25 -10.09 -7.70
N SER A 197 -7.68 -9.36 -8.67
CA SER A 197 -7.94 -9.58 -10.10
C SER A 197 -7.21 -10.80 -10.64
N VAL A 198 -5.91 -10.92 -10.31
CA VAL A 198 -5.01 -11.93 -10.88
C VAL A 198 -4.76 -13.08 -9.92
N GLY A 199 -5.07 -12.92 -8.62
CA GLY A 199 -4.81 -13.95 -7.61
C GLY A 199 -3.33 -14.07 -7.21
N LEU A 200 -2.53 -13.01 -7.41
CA LEU A 200 -1.10 -13.05 -7.11
C LEU A 200 -0.82 -13.25 -5.62
N TYR A 201 0.09 -14.18 -5.28
CA TYR A 201 0.44 -14.43 -3.90
C TYR A 201 1.13 -13.22 -3.24
N PRO A 202 1.01 -13.06 -1.90
CA PRO A 202 1.69 -11.97 -1.20
C PRO A 202 3.22 -11.96 -1.34
N GLN A 203 3.83 -13.09 -1.75
CA GLN A 203 5.27 -13.18 -2.04
C GLN A 203 5.61 -12.52 -3.39
N ASP A 204 4.87 -12.81 -4.47
CA ASP A 204 5.04 -12.15 -5.78
C ASP A 204 4.83 -10.64 -5.69
N LEU A 205 3.81 -10.22 -4.94
CA LEU A 205 3.51 -8.80 -4.72
C LEU A 205 4.63 -8.12 -3.91
N ALA A 206 5.23 -8.81 -2.95
CA ALA A 206 6.36 -8.29 -2.18
C ALA A 206 7.57 -8.00 -3.08
N GLU A 207 7.91 -8.96 -3.95
CA GLU A 207 9.02 -8.84 -4.89
C GLU A 207 8.78 -7.76 -5.95
N ARG A 208 7.61 -7.77 -6.61
CA ARG A 208 7.25 -6.78 -7.65
C ARG A 208 7.33 -5.33 -7.13
N PHE A 209 6.73 -5.06 -5.96
CA PHE A 209 6.66 -3.71 -5.41
C PHE A 209 7.86 -3.35 -4.51
N GLY A 210 8.86 -4.23 -4.34
CA GLY A 210 10.05 -3.96 -3.54
C GLY A 210 9.77 -3.74 -2.04
N ILE A 211 8.73 -4.38 -1.49
CA ILE A 211 8.30 -4.25 -0.10
C ILE A 211 8.28 -5.60 0.61
N HIS A 212 8.29 -5.58 1.95
CA HIS A 212 8.29 -6.83 2.72
C HIS A 212 6.91 -7.51 2.68
N ARG A 213 6.86 -8.85 2.67
CA ARG A 213 5.59 -9.63 2.63
C ARG A 213 4.57 -9.23 3.70
N THR A 214 5.02 -8.93 4.91
CA THR A 214 4.11 -8.45 5.98
C THR A 214 3.54 -7.06 5.72
N THR A 215 4.20 -6.23 4.89
CA THR A 215 3.66 -4.95 4.42
C THR A 215 2.56 -5.19 3.39
N VAL A 216 2.77 -6.12 2.45
CA VAL A 216 1.74 -6.56 1.48
C VAL A 216 0.47 -7.02 2.21
N SER A 217 0.58 -7.90 3.21
CA SER A 217 -0.58 -8.38 3.98
C SER A 217 -1.31 -7.26 4.72
N ARG A 218 -0.60 -6.27 5.29
CA ARG A 218 -1.22 -5.09 5.92
C ARG A 218 -1.89 -4.17 4.91
N ILE A 219 -1.29 -3.97 3.75
CA ILE A 219 -1.88 -3.21 2.64
C ILE A 219 -3.21 -3.87 2.24
N ILE A 220 -3.19 -5.18 1.93
CA ILE A 220 -4.39 -5.92 1.54
C ILE A 220 -5.50 -5.77 2.60
N ALA A 221 -5.22 -6.10 3.87
CA ALA A 221 -6.23 -6.01 4.92
C ALA A 221 -6.74 -4.58 5.18
N THR A 222 -5.87 -3.57 5.03
CA THR A 222 -6.29 -2.16 5.17
C THR A 222 -7.21 -1.74 4.02
N TRP A 223 -6.87 -2.09 2.77
CA TRP A 223 -7.69 -1.77 1.61
C TRP A 223 -9.02 -2.53 1.62
N THR A 224 -9.05 -3.79 2.05
CA THR A 224 -10.30 -4.54 2.28
C THR A 224 -11.23 -3.79 3.23
N ASN A 225 -10.74 -3.42 4.41
CA ASN A 225 -11.57 -2.74 5.42
C ASN A 225 -12.02 -1.35 4.95
N PHE A 226 -11.10 -0.57 4.36
CA PHE A 226 -11.42 0.77 3.84
C PHE A 226 -12.47 0.73 2.73
N LEU A 227 -12.35 -0.19 1.76
CA LEU A 227 -13.31 -0.32 0.67
C LEU A 227 -14.63 -0.93 1.14
N TYR A 228 -14.62 -1.86 2.10
CA TYR A 228 -15.84 -2.36 2.74
C TYR A 228 -16.63 -1.22 3.39
N GLU A 229 -15.96 -0.36 4.17
CA GLU A 229 -16.61 0.81 4.77
C GLU A 229 -17.03 1.90 3.77
N LEU A 230 -16.28 2.08 2.68
CA LEU A 230 -16.55 3.14 1.70
C LEU A 230 -17.69 2.75 0.74
N LEU A 231 -17.66 1.50 0.26
CA LEU A 231 -18.61 0.95 -0.71
C LEU A 231 -19.87 0.41 -0.02
N GLY A 232 -19.73 -0.20 1.17
CA GLY A 232 -20.88 -0.70 1.95
C GLY A 232 -21.84 0.40 2.43
N LYS A 233 -21.42 1.67 2.42
CA LYS A 233 -22.28 2.85 2.64
C LYS A 233 -23.12 3.23 1.41
N LYS A 234 -22.98 2.54 0.27
CA LYS A 234 -23.78 2.74 -0.94
C LYS A 234 -24.89 1.71 -1.02
N HIS A 235 -26.12 2.18 -1.22
CA HIS A 235 -27.26 1.32 -1.46
C HIS A 235 -27.13 0.71 -2.86
N MET A 236 -26.95 -0.62 -2.93
CA MET A 236 -26.79 -1.36 -4.19
C MET A 236 -28.13 -1.72 -4.85
N TRP A 237 -29.22 -1.71 -4.08
CA TRP A 237 -30.53 -2.11 -4.57
C TRP A 237 -31.09 -1.09 -5.56
N LEU A 238 -31.48 -1.56 -6.75
CA LEU A 238 -32.00 -0.70 -7.81
C LEU A 238 -33.52 -0.53 -7.69
N PRO A 239 -34.06 0.69 -7.92
CA PRO A 239 -35.50 0.89 -8.07
C PRO A 239 -36.07 0.06 -9.22
N GLN A 240 -37.33 -0.37 -9.08
CA GLN A 240 -38.01 -1.26 -10.02
C GLN A 240 -38.12 -0.63 -11.42
N GLU A 241 -38.34 0.68 -11.46
CA GLU A 241 -38.45 1.49 -12.67
C GLU A 241 -37.13 1.47 -13.46
N VAL A 242 -35.98 1.47 -12.76
CA VAL A 242 -34.65 1.40 -13.37
C VAL A 242 -34.38 -0.01 -13.91
N VAL A 243 -34.80 -1.05 -13.20
CA VAL A 243 -34.66 -2.45 -13.64
C VAL A 243 -35.53 -2.70 -14.88
N GLN A 244 -36.80 -2.28 -14.86
CA GLN A 244 -37.74 -2.43 -15.97
C GLN A 244 -37.32 -1.65 -17.21
N ALA A 245 -36.82 -0.41 -17.06
CA ALA A 245 -36.33 0.40 -18.18
C ALA A 245 -35.13 -0.22 -18.93
N HIS A 246 -34.41 -1.15 -18.31
CA HIS A 246 -33.27 -1.85 -18.89
C HIS A 246 -33.52 -3.37 -19.03
N LEU A 247 -34.77 -3.83 -18.94
CA LEU A 247 -35.11 -5.26 -18.98
C LEU A 247 -34.68 -5.88 -20.32
N PRO A 248 -33.83 -6.92 -20.35
CA PRO A 248 -33.43 -7.56 -21.60
C PRO A 248 -34.60 -8.30 -22.27
N PRO A 249 -34.64 -8.39 -23.62
CA PRO A 249 -35.70 -9.10 -24.35
C PRO A 249 -35.89 -10.57 -23.92
N GLU A 250 -34.83 -11.22 -23.45
CA GLU A 250 -34.84 -12.59 -22.95
C GLU A 250 -35.75 -12.76 -21.70
N PHE A 251 -36.00 -11.68 -20.96
CA PHE A 251 -36.91 -11.65 -19.81
C PHE A 251 -38.36 -11.27 -20.17
N ALA A 252 -38.73 -11.23 -21.46
CA ALA A 252 -40.11 -10.90 -21.88
C ALA A 252 -41.19 -11.81 -21.28
N ALA A 253 -40.87 -13.08 -20.96
CA ALA A 253 -41.76 -14.00 -20.26
C ALA A 253 -41.86 -13.76 -18.73
N PHE A 254 -40.99 -12.89 -18.18
CA PHE A 254 -40.81 -12.62 -16.75
C PHE A 254 -40.68 -11.11 -16.47
N PRO A 255 -41.61 -10.26 -16.96
CA PRO A 255 -41.46 -8.80 -17.04
C PRO A 255 -41.37 -8.07 -15.69
N ASP A 256 -41.80 -8.74 -14.63
CA ASP A 256 -41.81 -8.32 -13.22
C ASP A 256 -40.54 -8.77 -12.45
N THR A 257 -39.57 -9.42 -13.10
CA THR A 257 -38.33 -9.86 -12.43
C THR A 257 -37.50 -8.67 -11.97
N GLN A 258 -37.45 -8.47 -10.66
CA GLN A 258 -36.63 -7.46 -10.01
C GLN A 258 -35.18 -7.95 -9.84
N VAL A 259 -35.00 -9.21 -9.47
CA VAL A 259 -33.68 -9.79 -9.15
C VAL A 259 -33.65 -11.31 -9.41
N VAL A 260 -32.55 -11.77 -9.98
CA VAL A 260 -32.15 -13.18 -10.03
C VAL A 260 -31.30 -13.45 -8.79
N LEU A 261 -31.68 -14.42 -7.96
CA LEU A 261 -30.97 -14.78 -6.73
C LEU A 261 -30.31 -16.16 -6.85
N ASP A 262 -29.03 -16.21 -6.52
CA ASP A 262 -28.24 -17.44 -6.43
C ASP A 262 -27.36 -17.43 -5.16
N CYS A 263 -26.99 -18.63 -4.69
CA CYS A 263 -26.07 -18.82 -3.57
C CYS A 263 -24.69 -19.28 -4.06
N THR A 264 -23.79 -18.33 -4.28
CA THR A 264 -22.45 -18.58 -4.79
C THR A 264 -21.50 -19.03 -3.67
N GLU A 265 -20.77 -20.13 -3.89
CA GLU A 265 -19.68 -20.62 -3.03
C GLU A 265 -18.33 -20.02 -3.43
N ILE A 266 -17.63 -19.41 -2.47
CA ILE A 266 -16.31 -18.79 -2.61
C ILE A 266 -15.30 -19.61 -1.82
N TYR A 267 -14.17 -19.98 -2.43
CA TYR A 267 -13.09 -20.69 -1.73
C TYR A 267 -12.52 -19.87 -0.58
N CYS A 268 -12.32 -20.52 0.58
CA CYS A 268 -11.69 -19.91 1.76
C CYS A 268 -10.52 -20.77 2.25
N GLN A 269 -9.65 -20.21 3.09
CA GLN A 269 -8.60 -21.00 3.72
C GLN A 269 -9.21 -22.01 4.69
N THR A 270 -8.78 -23.27 4.58
CA THR A 270 -9.24 -24.37 5.45
C THR A 270 -8.99 -24.04 6.92
N PRO A 271 -10.02 -23.99 7.78
CA PRO A 271 -9.85 -23.79 9.22
C PRO A 271 -9.01 -24.89 9.85
N SER A 272 -8.22 -24.54 10.87
CA SER A 272 -7.48 -25.54 11.67
C SER A 272 -8.35 -26.27 12.69
N ASP A 273 -9.54 -25.73 12.97
CA ASP A 273 -10.56 -26.37 13.82
C ASP A 273 -11.41 -27.32 12.97
N LEU A 274 -11.48 -28.59 13.37
CA LEU A 274 -12.21 -29.65 12.67
C LEU A 274 -13.73 -29.39 12.61
N LEU A 275 -14.31 -28.71 13.61
CA LEU A 275 -15.73 -28.37 13.62
C LEU A 275 -16.01 -27.32 12.53
N LEU A 276 -15.29 -26.21 12.56
CA LEU A 276 -15.40 -25.16 11.55
C LEU A 276 -15.07 -25.69 10.16
N GLN A 277 -14.06 -26.56 10.03
CA GLN A 277 -13.73 -27.23 8.77
C GLN A 277 -14.92 -28.02 8.24
N SER A 278 -15.62 -28.80 9.09
CA SER A 278 -16.78 -29.59 8.68
C SER A 278 -17.98 -28.73 8.24
N GLU A 279 -18.16 -27.54 8.83
CA GLU A 279 -19.22 -26.60 8.48
C GLU A 279 -18.96 -25.86 7.16
N VAL A 280 -17.70 -25.50 6.87
CA VAL A 280 -17.32 -24.80 5.62
C VAL A 280 -16.99 -25.74 4.46
N TYR A 281 -16.90 -27.06 4.68
CA TYR A 281 -16.52 -27.99 3.61
C TYR A 281 -17.65 -28.17 2.58
N SER A 282 -17.42 -27.71 1.35
CA SER A 282 -18.27 -28.04 0.21
C SER A 282 -17.89 -29.41 -0.34
N THR A 283 -18.81 -30.37 -0.27
CA THR A 283 -18.65 -31.65 -0.96
C THR A 283 -18.61 -31.46 -2.49
N TYR A 284 -19.30 -30.45 -3.02
CA TYR A 284 -19.35 -30.17 -4.45
C TYR A 284 -18.02 -29.64 -5.00
N LYS A 285 -17.44 -28.64 -4.33
CA LYS A 285 -16.12 -28.06 -4.67
C LYS A 285 -14.93 -28.83 -4.06
N THR A 286 -15.19 -29.85 -3.24
CA THR A 286 -14.21 -30.67 -2.50
C THR A 286 -13.24 -29.89 -1.60
N HIS A 287 -13.61 -28.67 -1.18
CA HIS A 287 -12.77 -27.73 -0.44
C HIS A 287 -13.57 -26.94 0.60
N SER A 288 -12.87 -26.27 1.53
CA SER A 288 -13.44 -25.24 2.38
C SER A 288 -13.92 -24.04 1.57
N THR A 289 -15.18 -23.65 1.76
CA THR A 289 -15.85 -22.56 1.05
C THR A 289 -16.80 -21.80 1.99
N LEU A 290 -17.02 -20.53 1.70
CA LEU A 290 -18.09 -19.74 2.29
C LEU A 290 -19.14 -19.44 1.23
N LYS A 291 -20.41 -19.42 1.63
CA LYS A 291 -21.55 -19.20 0.74
C LYS A 291 -22.10 -17.79 0.94
N ALA A 292 -22.37 -17.07 -0.14
CA ALA A 292 -23.08 -15.79 -0.11
C ALA A 292 -24.27 -15.83 -1.09
N MET A 293 -25.38 -15.21 -0.70
CA MET A 293 -26.45 -14.91 -1.64
C MET A 293 -26.09 -13.66 -2.43
N ILE A 294 -26.10 -13.81 -3.76
CA ILE A 294 -25.88 -12.74 -4.72
C ILE A 294 -27.20 -12.48 -5.44
N GLY A 295 -27.61 -11.22 -5.50
CA GLY A 295 -28.72 -10.76 -6.32
C GLY A 295 -28.23 -9.95 -7.50
N ILE A 296 -28.67 -10.34 -8.69
CA ILE A 296 -28.31 -9.72 -9.97
C ILE A 296 -29.61 -9.26 -10.65
N ALA A 297 -29.72 -7.99 -11.03
CA ALA A 297 -30.83 -7.53 -11.86
C ALA A 297 -30.78 -8.21 -13.23
N PRO A 298 -31.92 -8.41 -13.94
CA PRO A 298 -31.97 -9.01 -15.27
C PRO A 298 -30.91 -8.51 -16.27
N HIS A 299 -30.55 -7.22 -16.22
CA HIS A 299 -29.53 -6.60 -17.08
C HIS A 299 -28.07 -6.82 -16.64
N GLY A 300 -27.82 -7.72 -15.67
CA GLY A 300 -26.48 -8.14 -15.24
C GLY A 300 -25.81 -7.30 -14.14
N ALA A 301 -26.47 -6.28 -13.60
CA ALA A 301 -25.93 -5.50 -12.48
C ALA A 301 -26.13 -6.23 -11.15
N ILE A 302 -25.08 -6.31 -10.31
CA ILE A 302 -25.21 -6.85 -8.95
C ILE A 302 -25.93 -5.81 -8.08
N THR A 303 -27.10 -6.20 -7.54
CA THR A 303 -27.97 -5.33 -6.73
C THR A 303 -28.02 -5.73 -5.26
N PHE A 304 -27.58 -6.94 -4.92
CA PHE A 304 -27.58 -7.45 -3.55
C PHE A 304 -26.41 -8.42 -3.31
N ILE A 305 -25.82 -8.35 -2.11
CA ILE A 305 -24.81 -9.27 -1.60
C ILE A 305 -25.10 -9.47 -0.12
N SER A 306 -25.26 -10.72 0.34
CA SER A 306 -25.43 -11.03 1.75
C SER A 306 -24.12 -11.05 2.54
N ALA A 307 -24.20 -11.22 3.86
CA ALA A 307 -23.09 -11.73 4.63
C ALA A 307 -22.63 -13.12 4.11
N LEU A 308 -21.44 -13.56 4.54
CA LEU A 308 -20.93 -14.91 4.27
C LEU A 308 -21.45 -15.90 5.33
N TYR A 309 -21.83 -17.08 4.87
CA TYR A 309 -22.34 -18.19 5.68
C TYR A 309 -21.46 -19.43 5.51
N ALA A 310 -21.51 -20.34 6.48
CA ALA A 310 -20.90 -21.66 6.34
C ALA A 310 -21.55 -22.44 5.19
N CYS A 311 -20.77 -23.25 4.46
CA CYS A 311 -21.25 -24.00 3.30
C CYS A 311 -22.42 -24.95 3.63
N SER A 312 -22.44 -25.51 4.83
CA SER A 312 -23.53 -26.33 5.37
C SER A 312 -24.88 -25.60 5.47
N THR A 313 -24.89 -24.26 5.41
CA THR A 313 -26.11 -23.44 5.46
C THR A 313 -26.90 -23.61 4.15
N SER A 314 -28.15 -24.04 4.28
CA SER A 314 -29.05 -24.16 3.12
C SER A 314 -29.42 -22.79 2.55
N ASP A 315 -29.58 -22.70 1.24
CA ASP A 315 -29.87 -21.45 0.52
C ASP A 315 -31.21 -20.83 0.99
N ARG A 316 -32.18 -21.68 1.34
CA ARG A 316 -33.46 -21.31 1.98
C ARG A 316 -33.27 -20.62 3.33
N GLU A 317 -32.25 -20.99 4.10
CA GLU A 317 -31.96 -20.35 5.39
C GLU A 317 -31.20 -19.03 5.18
N ILE A 318 -30.26 -18.99 4.23
CA ILE A 318 -29.60 -17.74 3.79
C ILE A 318 -30.63 -16.72 3.29
N PHE A 319 -31.67 -17.15 2.55
CA PHE A 319 -32.75 -16.26 2.11
C PHE A 319 -33.44 -15.56 3.29
N LYS A 320 -33.71 -16.26 4.39
CA LYS A 320 -34.31 -15.66 5.59
C LYS A 320 -33.35 -14.69 6.29
N GLN A 321 -32.10 -15.10 6.47
CA GLN A 321 -31.13 -14.40 7.32
C GLN A 321 -30.40 -13.24 6.61
N SER A 322 -30.31 -13.27 5.29
CA SER A 322 -29.61 -12.25 4.50
C SER A 322 -30.28 -10.89 4.46
N GLY A 323 -31.58 -10.83 4.79
CA GLY A 323 -32.39 -9.61 4.75
C GLY A 323 -33.02 -9.29 3.39
N ILE A 324 -32.74 -10.07 2.34
CA ILE A 324 -33.29 -9.86 0.97
C ILE A 324 -34.82 -9.73 0.97
N ALA A 325 -35.51 -10.53 1.80
CA ALA A 325 -36.97 -10.53 1.88
C ALA A 325 -37.57 -9.17 2.28
N THR A 326 -36.80 -8.29 2.95
CA THR A 326 -37.25 -6.94 3.33
C THR A 326 -37.16 -5.92 2.20
N LEU A 327 -36.42 -6.23 1.11
CA LEU A 327 -36.28 -5.39 -0.08
C LEU A 327 -37.31 -5.73 -1.17
N LEU A 328 -37.95 -6.89 -1.06
CA LEU A 328 -38.91 -7.42 -2.03
C LEU A 328 -40.33 -6.93 -1.71
N LYS A 329 -41.03 -6.43 -2.73
CA LYS A 329 -42.43 -6.00 -2.66
C LYS A 329 -43.36 -7.01 -3.34
N PRO A 330 -44.67 -7.06 -3.01
CA PRO A 330 -45.61 -8.02 -3.61
C PRO A 330 -45.82 -7.88 -5.13
N ASP A 331 -45.54 -6.71 -5.70
CA ASP A 331 -45.61 -6.38 -7.13
C ASP A 331 -44.30 -6.67 -7.90
N MET A 332 -43.31 -7.26 -7.23
CA MET A 332 -42.07 -7.74 -7.83
C MET A 332 -42.11 -9.26 -8.04
N ALA A 333 -41.15 -9.76 -8.83
CA ALA A 333 -40.78 -11.16 -8.87
C ALA A 333 -39.28 -11.36 -8.60
N ILE A 334 -38.94 -12.47 -7.94
CA ILE A 334 -37.59 -13.02 -7.93
C ILE A 334 -37.50 -14.16 -8.94
N MET A 335 -36.34 -14.33 -9.55
CA MET A 335 -36.00 -15.53 -10.33
C MET A 335 -34.95 -16.33 -9.58
N VAL A 336 -35.18 -17.63 -9.42
CA VAL A 336 -34.29 -18.53 -8.68
C VAL A 336 -34.12 -19.87 -9.39
N ASP A 337 -33.06 -20.58 -9.04
CA ASP A 337 -32.80 -21.92 -9.55
C ASP A 337 -33.85 -22.94 -9.07
N LYS A 338 -34.03 -24.04 -9.82
CA LYS A 338 -35.13 -24.99 -9.58
C LYS A 338 -35.12 -25.60 -8.17
N GLY A 339 -33.93 -25.81 -7.58
CA GLY A 339 -33.77 -26.35 -6.23
C GLY A 339 -34.10 -25.35 -5.11
N PHE A 340 -34.26 -24.07 -5.42
CA PHE A 340 -34.39 -23.00 -4.43
C PHE A 340 -35.85 -22.83 -4.00
N LEU A 341 -36.26 -23.51 -2.93
CA LEU A 341 -37.65 -23.54 -2.44
C LEU A 341 -37.94 -22.45 -1.40
N VAL A 342 -38.31 -21.25 -1.87
CA VAL A 342 -38.57 -20.03 -1.07
C VAL A 342 -39.97 -19.44 -1.22
N ASP A 343 -40.91 -20.12 -1.87
CA ASP A 343 -42.26 -19.61 -2.18
C ASP A 343 -43.02 -19.15 -0.93
N ASN A 344 -42.91 -19.91 0.16
CA ASN A 344 -43.55 -19.60 1.44
C ASN A 344 -42.77 -18.57 2.29
N LEU A 345 -41.71 -17.97 1.74
CA LEU A 345 -40.81 -17.03 2.43
C LEU A 345 -40.65 -15.70 1.67
N ALA A 346 -40.75 -15.73 0.34
CA ALA A 346 -40.73 -14.54 -0.49
C ALA A 346 -42.10 -13.83 -0.40
N PRO A 347 -42.14 -12.49 -0.18
CA PRO A 347 -43.39 -11.73 -0.15
C PRO A 347 -43.96 -11.45 -1.55
N CYS A 348 -43.40 -12.08 -2.58
CA CYS A 348 -43.48 -11.70 -3.98
C CYS A 348 -43.45 -12.95 -4.89
N LYS A 349 -43.66 -12.79 -6.19
CA LYS A 349 -43.71 -13.93 -7.13
C LYS A 349 -42.35 -14.60 -7.27
N VAL A 350 -42.32 -15.93 -7.37
CA VAL A 350 -41.09 -16.72 -7.54
C VAL A 350 -41.09 -17.43 -8.89
N TYR A 351 -40.21 -17.01 -9.80
CA TYR A 351 -39.97 -17.68 -11.08
C TYR A 351 -38.87 -18.72 -10.97
N ARG A 352 -39.10 -19.86 -11.62
CA ARG A 352 -38.10 -20.91 -11.86
C ARG A 352 -38.18 -21.28 -13.34
N PRO A 353 -37.33 -20.72 -14.21
CA PRO A 353 -37.36 -21.06 -15.63
C PRO A 353 -37.10 -22.55 -15.83
N ALA A 354 -37.71 -23.14 -16.85
CA ALA A 354 -37.47 -24.54 -17.19
C ALA A 354 -36.02 -24.72 -17.67
N PHE A 355 -35.37 -25.82 -17.28
CA PHE A 355 -34.07 -26.19 -17.84
C PHE A 355 -34.19 -26.34 -19.35
N LEU A 356 -33.34 -25.62 -20.09
CA LEU A 356 -33.11 -25.89 -21.50
C LEU A 356 -32.51 -27.30 -21.60
N SER A 357 -33.23 -28.21 -22.26
CA SER A 357 -32.68 -29.52 -22.58
C SER A 357 -31.43 -29.33 -23.45
N LYS A 358 -30.41 -30.14 -23.16
CA LYS A 358 -29.05 -30.13 -23.75
C LYS A 358 -29.00 -29.52 -25.17
N ASN A 359 -28.37 -28.35 -25.30
CA ASN A 359 -27.57 -27.85 -26.45
C ASN A 359 -27.70 -26.35 -26.79
N SER A 360 -28.38 -25.51 -25.99
CA SER A 360 -28.29 -24.05 -26.15
C SER A 360 -28.23 -23.33 -24.81
N GLN A 361 -27.02 -22.92 -24.41
CA GLN A 361 -26.85 -21.92 -23.36
C GLN A 361 -27.19 -20.55 -23.99
N MET A 362 -27.87 -19.66 -23.26
CA MET A 362 -28.15 -18.32 -23.80
C MET A 362 -26.84 -17.63 -24.20
N SER A 363 -26.83 -16.99 -25.38
CA SER A 363 -25.60 -16.44 -25.94
C SER A 363 -25.01 -15.38 -25.02
N PHE A 364 -23.80 -15.63 -24.51
CA PHE A 364 -23.09 -14.72 -23.62
C PHE A 364 -23.00 -13.30 -24.20
N CYS A 365 -23.67 -12.35 -23.56
CA CYS A 365 -23.49 -10.94 -23.86
C CYS A 365 -22.07 -10.54 -23.44
N LYS A 366 -21.24 -10.13 -24.40
CA LYS A 366 -19.78 -9.97 -24.25
C LYS A 366 -19.33 -8.88 -23.26
N GLY A 367 -20.26 -8.15 -22.65
CA GLY A 367 -19.98 -7.07 -21.69
C GLY A 367 -19.69 -7.49 -20.24
N CYS A 368 -20.12 -8.68 -19.79
CA CYS A 368 -19.99 -9.12 -18.40
C CYS A 368 -18.81 -10.08 -18.14
N ALA A 369 -17.85 -10.18 -19.07
CA ALA A 369 -16.84 -11.22 -19.07
C ALA A 369 -15.61 -10.92 -18.17
N SER A 370 -15.75 -11.06 -16.84
CA SER A 370 -14.59 -11.38 -15.97
C SER A 370 -14.95 -11.93 -14.58
N ALA A 371 -15.27 -13.22 -14.47
CA ALA A 371 -15.28 -13.93 -13.18
C ALA A 371 -15.04 -15.45 -13.29
N SER A 372 -15.80 -16.15 -14.15
CA SER A 372 -16.00 -17.60 -14.02
C SER A 372 -14.96 -18.52 -14.70
N GLN A 373 -14.07 -18.01 -15.57
CA GLN A 373 -13.12 -18.86 -16.32
C GLN A 373 -11.66 -18.68 -15.87
N ARG A 374 -11.36 -19.06 -14.62
CA ARG A 374 -10.01 -19.46 -14.16
C ARG A 374 -9.96 -20.21 -12.81
N GLU A 375 -11.04 -20.89 -12.41
CA GLU A 375 -11.04 -21.85 -11.28
C GLU A 375 -10.69 -23.29 -11.72
N GLN A 376 -9.68 -23.42 -12.59
CA GLN A 376 -9.00 -24.69 -12.86
C GLN A 376 -7.49 -24.42 -12.87
N ALA A 377 -6.76 -25.15 -12.03
CA ALA A 377 -5.34 -24.97 -11.68
C ALA A 377 -4.99 -23.77 -10.76
N VAL A 378 -5.45 -23.86 -9.50
CA VAL A 378 -4.63 -23.61 -8.29
C VAL A 378 -4.89 -24.77 -7.33
#